data_AF-A0A0S8B973-F1
#
_entry.id   AF-A0A0S8B973-F1
#
_cell.length_a   1.000
_cell.length_b   1.000
_cell.length_c   1.000
_cell.angle_alpha   90.00
_cell.angle_beta   90.00
_cell.angle_gamma   90.00
#
_symmetry.space_group_name_H-M   'P 1'
#
loop_
_entity.id
_entity.type
_entity.pdbx_description
1 polymer ?
#
loop_
_entity_poly.entity_id
_entity_poly.type
_entity_poly.pdbx_seq_one_letter_code
_entity_poly.pdbx_strand_id
1 'polypeptide(L)'
;TAFGHSMAHYPALGARGLEAGFGAALVDKAIADALCRALGVSFFDAVQRNRLGVAHHPAIGDLAGFDFAPFLAALQPAPTIAARHTVGLLDPISADDAATRVNDGLPETLEEVIAAYGHRWFKLKVGGDLAADLERLRAIAAVLDRIPGGYAATLDGNEQYADIDGVVALWRKVMETPALAQLAARVAFIEQPVKRANALAADCRALAALKPVIIDESDGTLDVFPRARALGYAGVSSKTCKGFYKSILNAARCALWNRQTQGAPYVLSAEDLTLQAGLALQQDLALVTLLGIKHVERNGHHYVNGMAALPQGEQDAFLAAHPDLYERRHGAVRVAIRDGRLALGSLERPGFATGAEPDWSSMQPLPAVAPQGVLVT
;
A
#
# COMPACT_ATOMS: atom_id res chain seq x y z
N THR A 1 -20.59 16.30 -7.51
CA THR A 1 -19.11 16.29 -7.45
C THR A 1 -18.62 14.89 -7.75
N ALA A 2 -17.34 14.70 -8.08
CA ALA A 2 -16.81 13.35 -8.34
C ALA A 2 -16.94 12.43 -7.10
N PHE A 3 -16.68 12.97 -5.90
CA PHE A 3 -16.93 12.27 -4.65
C PHE A 3 -18.42 11.93 -4.44
N GLY A 4 -19.32 12.87 -4.73
CA GLY A 4 -20.76 12.64 -4.62
C GLY A 4 -21.26 11.49 -5.50
N HIS A 5 -20.68 11.32 -6.69
CA HIS A 5 -20.96 10.16 -7.55
C HIS A 5 -20.52 8.84 -6.87
N SER A 6 -19.28 8.76 -6.38
CA SER A 6 -18.78 7.58 -5.65
C SER A 6 -19.67 7.24 -4.45
N MET A 7 -20.04 8.25 -3.63
CA MET A 7 -20.88 8.05 -2.45
C MET A 7 -22.33 7.65 -2.79
N ALA A 8 -22.89 8.13 -3.90
CA ALA A 8 -24.24 7.73 -4.33
C ALA A 8 -24.31 6.24 -4.71
N HIS A 9 -23.22 5.68 -5.24
CA HIS A 9 -23.13 4.25 -5.60
C HIS A 9 -22.61 3.37 -4.46
N TYR A 10 -22.02 3.96 -3.42
CA TYR A 10 -21.45 3.22 -2.29
C TYR A 10 -22.43 2.24 -1.61
N PRO A 11 -23.73 2.54 -1.36
CA PRO A 11 -24.63 1.57 -0.73
C PRO A 11 -24.76 0.24 -1.49
N ALA A 12 -24.76 0.28 -2.83
CA ALA A 12 -24.84 -0.92 -3.67
C ALA A 12 -23.52 -1.71 -3.70
N LEU A 13 -22.39 -1.01 -3.53
CA LEU A 13 -21.05 -1.59 -3.56
C LEU A 13 -20.63 -2.15 -2.19
N GLY A 14 -20.88 -1.40 -1.11
CA GLY A 14 -20.53 -1.77 0.26
C GLY A 14 -21.20 -3.07 0.72
N ALA A 15 -22.40 -3.36 0.22
CA ALA A 15 -23.09 -4.63 0.47
C ALA A 15 -22.36 -5.85 -0.12
N ARG A 16 -21.43 -5.66 -1.05
CA ARG A 16 -20.69 -6.71 -1.76
C ARG A 16 -19.21 -6.81 -1.33
N GLY A 17 -18.83 -6.11 -0.25
CA GLY A 17 -17.51 -6.23 0.37
C GLY A 17 -16.34 -5.73 -0.48
N LEU A 18 -15.13 -6.24 -0.17
CA LEU A 18 -13.87 -5.79 -0.75
C LEU A 18 -13.79 -6.00 -2.27
N GLU A 19 -14.36 -7.09 -2.78
CA GLU A 19 -14.28 -7.50 -4.18
C GLU A 19 -15.00 -6.51 -5.12
N ALA A 20 -16.18 -6.04 -4.73
CA ALA A 20 -16.90 -5.03 -5.48
C ALA A 20 -16.21 -3.65 -5.46
N GLY A 21 -15.39 -3.39 -4.44
CA GLY A 21 -14.59 -2.17 -4.32
C GLY A 21 -13.56 -2.01 -5.44
N PHE A 22 -13.02 -3.10 -5.98
CA PHE A 22 -11.98 -3.04 -7.02
C PHE A 22 -12.47 -2.39 -8.32
N GLY A 23 -13.65 -2.81 -8.80
CA GLY A 23 -14.23 -2.25 -10.03
C GLY A 23 -14.59 -0.77 -9.87
N ALA A 24 -15.21 -0.41 -8.74
CA ALA A 24 -15.56 0.97 -8.43
C ALA A 24 -14.31 1.87 -8.31
N ALA A 25 -13.24 1.37 -7.71
CA ALA A 25 -11.98 2.11 -7.60
C ALA A 25 -11.39 2.46 -8.97
N LEU A 26 -11.49 1.58 -9.97
CA LEU A 26 -11.04 1.88 -11.34
C LEU A 26 -11.85 3.04 -11.95
N VAL A 27 -13.18 3.00 -11.82
CA VAL A 27 -14.06 4.06 -12.33
C VAL A 27 -13.79 5.39 -11.63
N ASP A 28 -13.67 5.38 -10.30
CA ASP A 28 -13.37 6.58 -9.53
C ASP A 28 -12.03 7.22 -9.94
N LYS A 29 -11.00 6.41 -10.18
CA LYS A 29 -9.70 6.92 -10.68
C LYS A 29 -9.82 7.53 -12.07
N ALA A 30 -10.57 6.90 -12.97
CA ALA A 30 -10.81 7.43 -14.32
C ALA A 30 -11.58 8.77 -14.28
N ILE A 31 -12.62 8.87 -13.45
CA ILE A 31 -13.38 10.12 -13.25
C ILE A 31 -12.46 11.21 -12.67
N ALA A 32 -11.64 10.87 -11.67
CA ALA A 32 -10.70 11.82 -11.07
C ALA A 32 -9.65 12.30 -12.09
N ASP A 33 -9.07 11.39 -12.87
CA ASP A 33 -8.12 11.73 -13.94
C ASP A 33 -8.75 12.65 -14.99
N ALA A 34 -9.95 12.30 -15.49
CA ALA A 34 -10.68 13.12 -16.46
C ALA A 34 -11.02 14.52 -15.92
N LEU A 35 -11.46 14.61 -14.66
CA LEU A 35 -11.75 15.90 -14.02
C LEU A 35 -10.47 16.75 -13.88
N CYS A 36 -9.37 16.15 -13.43
CA CYS A 36 -8.09 16.84 -13.29
C CYS A 36 -7.60 17.39 -14.65
N ARG A 37 -7.72 16.60 -15.73
CA ARG A 37 -7.39 17.04 -17.09
C ARG A 37 -8.29 18.16 -17.59
N ALA A 38 -9.61 18.02 -17.41
CA ALA A 38 -10.57 19.04 -17.83
C ALA A 38 -10.33 20.38 -17.14
N LEU A 39 -9.81 20.36 -15.90
CA LEU A 39 -9.44 21.55 -15.14
C LEU A 39 -8.00 22.00 -15.36
N GLY A 40 -7.16 21.23 -16.08
CA GLY A 40 -5.75 21.52 -16.28
C GLY A 40 -4.90 21.49 -14.99
N VAL A 41 -5.30 20.69 -14.00
CA VAL A 41 -4.63 20.60 -12.69
C VAL A 41 -4.14 19.19 -12.39
N SER A 42 -3.14 19.08 -11.51
CA SER A 42 -2.70 17.79 -10.98
C SER A 42 -3.69 17.21 -9.98
N PHE A 43 -3.61 15.91 -9.72
CA PHE A 43 -4.37 15.27 -8.65
C PHE A 43 -4.09 15.88 -7.28
N PHE A 44 -2.84 16.28 -7.00
CA PHE A 44 -2.50 16.97 -5.75
C PHE A 44 -3.30 18.25 -5.59
N ASP A 45 -3.25 19.10 -6.61
CA ASP A 45 -4.00 20.36 -6.66
C ASP A 45 -5.51 20.14 -6.58
N ALA A 46 -6.03 19.13 -7.28
CA ALA A 46 -7.44 18.80 -7.29
C ALA A 46 -7.93 18.37 -5.90
N VAL A 47 -7.14 17.57 -5.16
CA VAL A 47 -7.48 17.17 -3.79
C VAL A 47 -7.32 18.35 -2.82
N GLN A 48 -6.18 19.05 -2.84
CA GLN A 48 -5.88 20.15 -1.92
C GLN A 48 -6.88 21.31 -2.05
N ARG A 49 -7.36 21.61 -3.27
CA ARG A 49 -8.41 22.61 -3.53
C ARG A 49 -9.83 22.04 -3.50
N ASN A 50 -9.98 20.79 -3.05
CA ASN A 50 -11.22 20.04 -2.95
C ASN A 50 -12.09 20.06 -4.23
N ARG A 51 -11.47 20.00 -5.41
CA ARG A 51 -12.16 19.94 -6.72
C ARG A 51 -12.95 18.64 -6.89
N LEU A 52 -12.54 17.57 -6.20
CA LEU A 52 -13.28 16.30 -6.15
C LEU A 52 -14.59 16.43 -5.36
N GLY A 53 -14.70 17.44 -4.50
CA GLY A 53 -15.88 17.74 -3.68
C GLY A 53 -16.10 16.73 -2.54
N VAL A 54 -15.00 16.34 -1.87
CA VAL A 54 -15.03 15.55 -0.63
C VAL A 54 -15.72 16.37 0.45
N ALA A 55 -16.74 15.79 1.06
CA ALA A 55 -17.56 16.42 2.08
C ALA A 55 -18.15 15.35 3.00
N HIS A 56 -18.82 15.78 4.07
CA HIS A 56 -19.56 14.87 4.93
C HIS A 56 -20.66 14.10 4.15
N HIS A 57 -20.89 12.85 4.54
CA HIS A 57 -21.93 11.98 3.99
C HIS A 57 -22.46 11.04 5.09
N PRO A 58 -23.74 10.62 5.10
CA PRO A 58 -24.29 9.73 6.14
C PRO A 58 -23.51 8.43 6.37
N ALA A 59 -22.90 7.86 5.32
CA ALA A 59 -22.07 6.66 5.41
C ALA A 59 -20.74 6.84 6.16
N ILE A 60 -20.36 8.07 6.53
CA ILE A 60 -19.16 8.43 7.29
C ILE A 60 -19.52 9.31 8.50
N GLY A 61 -20.61 8.95 9.21
CA GLY A 61 -21.10 9.71 10.36
C GLY A 61 -20.07 9.91 11.49
N ASP A 62 -19.03 9.08 11.55
CA ASP A 62 -17.91 9.24 12.49
C ASP A 62 -17.05 10.50 12.20
N LEU A 63 -17.18 11.08 11.02
CA LEU A 63 -16.54 12.33 10.60
C LEU A 63 -17.54 13.53 10.58
N ALA A 64 -18.67 13.42 11.28
CA ALA A 64 -19.59 14.54 11.43
C ALA A 64 -18.89 15.77 12.02
N GLY A 65 -19.03 16.92 11.35
CA GLY A 65 -18.37 18.17 11.75
C GLY A 65 -16.88 18.24 11.44
N PHE A 66 -16.28 17.23 10.81
CA PHE A 66 -14.89 17.29 10.36
C PHE A 66 -14.75 18.28 9.19
N ASP A 67 -13.86 19.26 9.34
CA ASP A 67 -13.61 20.25 8.29
C ASP A 67 -12.61 19.72 7.25
N PHE A 68 -13.15 19.21 6.15
CA PHE A 68 -12.35 18.64 5.06
C PHE A 68 -11.54 19.69 4.31
N ALA A 69 -12.03 20.93 4.16
CA ALA A 69 -11.32 21.93 3.36
C ALA A 69 -9.91 22.27 3.88
N PRO A 70 -9.71 22.67 5.16
CA PRO A 70 -8.38 22.92 5.69
C PRO A 70 -7.57 21.63 5.84
N PHE A 71 -8.20 20.48 6.10
CA PHE A 71 -7.50 19.19 6.14
C PHE A 71 -6.85 18.86 4.80
N LEU A 72 -7.63 18.93 3.71
CA LEU A 72 -7.14 18.64 2.36
C LEU A 72 -6.10 19.67 1.90
N ALA A 73 -6.32 20.96 2.18
CA ALA A 73 -5.38 22.02 1.85
C ALA A 73 -4.03 21.87 2.57
N ALA A 74 -4.02 21.25 3.75
CA ALA A 74 -2.81 21.01 4.55
C ALA A 74 -2.02 19.75 4.13
N LEU A 75 -2.55 18.91 3.23
CA LEU A 75 -1.81 17.75 2.71
C LEU A 75 -0.56 18.22 1.94
N GLN A 76 0.55 17.50 2.09
CA GLN A 76 1.84 17.87 1.51
C GLN A 76 2.47 16.66 0.80
N PRO A 77 2.35 16.56 -0.54
CA PRO A 77 3.00 15.49 -1.29
C PRO A 77 4.52 15.59 -1.16
N ALA A 78 5.19 14.48 -0.90
CA ALA A 78 6.64 14.40 -0.85
C ALA A 78 7.24 14.11 -2.25
N PRO A 79 8.39 14.70 -2.59
CA PRO A 79 9.04 14.46 -3.88
C PRO A 79 9.71 13.09 -3.97
N THR A 80 9.81 12.36 -2.85
CA THR A 80 10.35 11.01 -2.80
C THR A 80 9.62 10.17 -1.75
N ILE A 81 9.60 8.85 -1.95
CA ILE A 81 9.06 7.87 -0.98
C ILE A 81 10.00 6.68 -0.86
N ALA A 82 10.10 6.07 0.33
CA ALA A 82 10.88 4.85 0.48
C ALA A 82 10.11 3.65 -0.11
N ALA A 83 10.77 2.85 -0.93
CA ALA A 83 10.24 1.56 -1.37
C ALA A 83 10.50 0.53 -0.26
N ARG A 84 9.43 -0.01 0.31
CA ARG A 84 9.49 -1.08 1.31
C ARG A 84 9.44 -2.42 0.57
N HIS A 85 10.55 -3.15 0.62
CA HIS A 85 10.67 -4.45 -0.02
C HIS A 85 10.06 -5.54 0.86
N THR A 86 9.13 -6.31 0.31
CA THR A 86 8.55 -7.45 1.00
C THR A 86 9.45 -8.67 0.85
N VAL A 87 9.79 -9.30 1.98
CA VAL A 87 10.45 -10.60 2.05
C VAL A 87 9.36 -11.63 2.35
N GLY A 88 8.93 -12.37 1.33
CA GLY A 88 7.94 -13.43 1.39
C GLY A 88 8.38 -14.60 2.26
N LEU A 89 7.51 -15.60 2.46
CA LEU A 89 7.82 -16.78 3.29
C LEU A 89 8.84 -17.72 2.64
N LEU A 90 8.93 -17.69 1.30
CA LEU A 90 9.77 -18.57 0.50
C LEU A 90 10.90 -17.83 -0.23
N ASP A 91 10.99 -16.51 -0.06
CA ASP A 91 12.00 -15.72 -0.75
C ASP A 91 13.40 -16.10 -0.24
N PRO A 92 14.39 -16.30 -1.14
CA PRO A 92 15.76 -16.58 -0.73
C PRO A 92 16.36 -15.42 0.08
N ILE A 93 17.02 -15.72 1.19
CA ILE A 93 17.63 -14.71 2.06
C ILE A 93 19.09 -14.48 1.65
N SER A 94 19.81 -15.58 1.43
CA SER A 94 21.22 -15.64 1.08
C SER A 94 21.46 -16.51 -0.16
N ALA A 95 22.69 -16.51 -0.65
CA ALA A 95 23.08 -17.37 -1.78
C ALA A 95 22.87 -18.88 -1.50
N ASP A 96 22.89 -19.29 -0.23
CA ASP A 96 22.69 -20.69 0.17
C ASP A 96 21.21 -21.14 0.04
N ASP A 97 20.28 -20.18 -0.01
CA ASP A 97 18.83 -20.45 -0.15
C ASP A 97 18.38 -20.51 -1.61
N ALA A 98 19.20 -19.98 -2.53
CA ALA A 98 18.82 -19.87 -3.93
C ALA A 98 18.94 -21.24 -4.63
N ALA A 99 17.80 -21.72 -5.13
CA ALA A 99 17.77 -22.81 -6.10
C ALA A 99 18.34 -22.35 -7.47
N THR A 100 18.00 -23.08 -8.54
CA THR A 100 18.36 -22.71 -9.92
C THR A 100 18.00 -21.27 -10.23
N ARG A 101 19.01 -20.48 -10.61
CA ARG A 101 18.86 -19.06 -10.92
C ARG A 101 18.05 -18.82 -12.18
N VAL A 102 17.21 -17.79 -12.18
CA VAL A 102 16.41 -17.39 -13.35
C VAL A 102 17.28 -16.73 -14.43
N ASN A 103 18.38 -16.07 -14.03
CA ASN A 103 19.35 -15.40 -14.92
C ASN A 103 18.74 -14.31 -15.82
N ASP A 104 17.70 -13.62 -15.34
CA ASP A 104 17.08 -12.46 -16.02
C ASP A 104 17.77 -11.11 -15.67
N GLY A 105 18.82 -11.16 -14.84
CA GLY A 105 19.58 -10.00 -14.39
C GLY A 105 18.97 -9.26 -13.19
N LEU A 106 17.91 -9.80 -12.58
CA LEU A 106 17.34 -9.28 -11.33
C LEU A 106 18.01 -9.91 -10.11
N PRO A 107 18.03 -9.21 -8.96
CA PRO A 107 18.47 -9.82 -7.71
C PRO A 107 17.47 -10.92 -7.31
N GLU A 108 17.97 -12.03 -6.78
CA GLU A 108 17.19 -13.23 -6.41
C GLU A 108 17.23 -13.51 -4.90
N THR A 109 18.15 -12.88 -4.16
CA THR A 109 18.26 -12.99 -2.70
C THR A 109 18.05 -11.63 -2.02
N LEU A 110 17.71 -11.63 -0.73
CA LEU A 110 17.62 -10.40 0.07
C LEU A 110 18.94 -9.61 0.05
N GLU A 111 20.09 -10.28 0.14
CA GLU A 111 21.41 -9.65 0.03
C GLU A 111 21.61 -8.92 -1.29
N GLU A 112 21.22 -9.56 -2.41
CA GLU A 112 21.31 -8.98 -3.74
C GLU A 112 20.32 -7.81 -3.91
N VAL A 113 19.11 -7.91 -3.35
CA VAL A 113 18.11 -6.84 -3.35
C VAL A 113 18.64 -5.60 -2.63
N ILE A 114 19.27 -5.78 -1.46
CA ILE A 114 19.88 -4.69 -0.70
C ILE A 114 21.01 -4.04 -1.48
N ALA A 115 21.87 -4.86 -2.10
CA ALA A 115 23.01 -4.37 -2.88
C ALA A 115 22.56 -3.63 -4.16
N ALA A 116 21.54 -4.15 -4.85
CA ALA A 116 21.07 -3.61 -6.13
C ALA A 116 20.27 -2.31 -5.96
N TYR A 117 19.38 -2.25 -4.97
CA TYR A 117 18.41 -1.16 -4.86
C TYR A 117 18.64 -0.25 -3.64
N GLY A 118 19.46 -0.66 -2.67
CA GLY A 118 19.74 0.13 -1.48
C GLY A 118 18.55 0.24 -0.52
N HIS A 119 17.64 -0.73 -0.49
CA HIS A 119 16.47 -0.70 0.41
C HIS A 119 16.85 -0.45 1.88
N ARG A 120 15.98 0.28 2.58
CA ARG A 120 16.07 0.58 4.01
C ARG A 120 14.77 0.29 4.77
N TRP A 121 13.71 -0.03 4.04
CA TRP A 121 12.41 -0.42 4.57
C TRP A 121 12.09 -1.83 4.08
N PHE A 122 11.64 -2.69 4.99
CA PHE A 122 11.30 -4.07 4.68
C PHE A 122 9.92 -4.44 5.25
N LYS A 123 9.21 -5.33 4.59
CA LYS A 123 7.99 -5.99 5.11
C LYS A 123 8.30 -7.48 5.20
N LEU A 124 8.21 -8.07 6.38
CA LEU A 124 8.63 -9.44 6.62
C LEU A 124 7.38 -10.30 6.82
N LYS A 125 7.17 -11.28 5.95
CA LYS A 125 6.05 -12.20 6.09
C LYS A 125 6.31 -13.23 7.17
N VAL A 126 5.29 -13.53 7.96
CA VAL A 126 5.27 -14.59 8.99
C VAL A 126 4.08 -15.52 8.76
N GLY A 127 4.28 -16.81 8.98
CA GLY A 127 3.45 -17.90 8.47
C GLY A 127 2.56 -18.59 9.50
N GLY A 128 2.64 -18.22 10.79
CA GLY A 128 1.82 -18.84 11.83
C GLY A 128 2.43 -20.08 12.49
N ASP A 129 3.61 -20.51 12.04
CA ASP A 129 4.43 -21.52 12.71
C ASP A 129 5.52 -20.81 13.52
N LEU A 130 5.37 -20.84 14.85
CA LEU A 130 6.26 -20.13 15.77
C LEU A 130 7.75 -20.49 15.57
N ALA A 131 8.07 -21.77 15.35
CA ALA A 131 9.46 -22.20 15.23
C ALA A 131 10.04 -21.78 13.88
N ALA A 132 9.28 -21.99 12.80
CA ALA A 132 9.70 -21.60 11.46
C ALA A 132 9.82 -20.07 11.32
N ASP A 133 8.87 -19.32 11.89
CA ASP A 133 8.89 -17.85 11.91
C ASP A 133 10.12 -17.32 12.65
N LEU A 134 10.45 -17.86 13.83
CA LEU A 134 11.64 -17.44 14.58
C LEU A 134 12.96 -17.79 13.88
N GLU A 135 13.04 -18.94 13.20
CA GLU A 135 14.21 -19.29 12.40
C GLU A 135 14.36 -18.33 11.21
N ARG A 136 13.28 -18.12 10.46
CA ARG A 136 13.29 -17.23 9.30
C ARG A 136 13.63 -15.79 9.68
N LEU A 137 13.02 -15.26 10.75
CA LEU A 137 13.32 -13.91 11.23
C LEU A 137 14.77 -13.76 11.68
N ARG A 138 15.40 -14.80 12.24
CA ARG A 138 16.83 -14.79 12.61
C ARG A 138 17.72 -14.71 11.37
N ALA A 139 17.43 -15.51 10.35
CA ALA A 139 18.17 -15.47 9.09
C ALA A 139 18.04 -14.09 8.41
N ILE A 140 16.83 -13.52 8.37
CA ILE A 140 16.60 -12.17 7.84
C ILE A 140 17.37 -11.12 8.67
N ALA A 141 17.25 -11.14 10.00
CA ALA A 141 17.92 -10.18 10.88
C ALA A 141 19.44 -10.21 10.71
N ALA A 142 20.03 -11.40 10.55
CA ALA A 142 21.47 -11.57 10.31
C ALA A 142 21.95 -10.83 9.04
N VAL A 143 21.08 -10.69 8.03
CA VAL A 143 21.35 -9.89 6.82
C VAL A 143 21.09 -8.40 7.06
N LEU A 144 19.91 -8.06 7.59
CA LEU A 144 19.48 -6.66 7.73
C LEU A 144 20.34 -5.86 8.74
N ASP A 145 20.81 -6.50 9.82
CA ASP A 145 21.63 -5.86 10.85
C ASP A 145 23.00 -5.40 10.32
N ARG A 146 23.41 -5.87 9.13
CA ARG A 146 24.65 -5.45 8.47
C ARG A 146 24.49 -4.19 7.63
N ILE A 147 23.27 -3.68 7.44
CA ILE A 147 23.01 -2.48 6.63
C ILE A 147 23.56 -1.24 7.36
N PRO A 148 24.51 -0.49 6.76
CA PRO A 148 25.00 0.75 7.34
C PRO A 148 23.88 1.79 7.49
N GLY A 149 23.81 2.41 8.67
CA GLY A 149 22.73 3.36 9.02
C GLY A 149 21.43 2.68 9.49
N GLY A 150 21.37 1.35 9.48
CA GLY A 150 20.24 0.56 9.92
C GLY A 150 19.08 0.50 8.92
N TYR A 151 17.97 -0.06 9.37
CA TYR A 151 16.76 -0.29 8.58
C TYR A 151 15.50 -0.09 9.44
N ALA A 152 14.34 -0.12 8.79
CA ALA A 152 13.04 -0.23 9.43
C ALA A 152 12.26 -1.39 8.81
N ALA A 153 11.38 -2.00 9.60
CA ALA A 153 10.62 -3.16 9.17
C ALA A 153 9.14 -3.06 9.55
N THR A 154 8.32 -3.87 8.89
CA THR A 154 6.95 -4.20 9.30
C THR A 154 6.82 -5.72 9.30
N LEU A 155 5.96 -6.27 10.14
CA LEU A 155 5.60 -7.69 10.06
C LEU A 155 4.24 -7.84 9.41
N ASP A 156 4.07 -8.84 8.58
CA ASP A 156 2.81 -9.15 7.90
C ASP A 156 2.46 -10.62 8.10
N GLY A 157 1.37 -10.87 8.82
CA GLY A 157 0.89 -12.23 9.02
C GLY A 157 -0.10 -12.69 7.96
N ASN A 158 -0.57 -11.82 7.05
CA ASN A 158 -1.36 -12.15 5.87
C ASN A 158 -2.45 -13.23 6.12
N GLU A 159 -3.25 -13.06 7.17
CA GLU A 159 -4.32 -13.97 7.59
C GLU A 159 -3.89 -15.39 8.04
N GLN A 160 -2.59 -15.63 8.31
CA GLN A 160 -2.07 -16.97 8.61
C GLN A 160 -2.32 -17.44 10.05
N TYR A 161 -2.49 -16.54 11.02
CA TYR A 161 -2.69 -16.94 12.40
C TYR A 161 -4.16 -17.26 12.69
N ALA A 162 -4.38 -18.31 13.50
CA ALA A 162 -5.71 -18.71 13.94
C ALA A 162 -6.38 -17.63 14.80
N ASP A 163 -5.61 -17.05 15.72
CA ASP A 163 -6.06 -16.06 16.70
C ASP A 163 -4.94 -15.08 17.10
N ILE A 164 -5.30 -14.08 17.91
CA ILE A 164 -4.38 -13.04 18.40
C ILE A 164 -3.33 -13.61 19.35
N ASP A 165 -3.65 -14.67 20.10
CA ASP A 165 -2.75 -15.27 21.09
C ASP A 165 -1.51 -15.90 20.42
N GLY A 166 -1.68 -16.55 19.27
CA GLY A 166 -0.56 -17.05 18.48
C GLY A 166 0.42 -15.95 18.06
N VAL A 167 -0.10 -14.77 17.69
CA VAL A 167 0.72 -13.61 17.29
C VAL A 167 1.42 -12.99 18.49
N VAL A 168 0.73 -12.90 19.64
CA VAL A 168 1.31 -12.46 20.91
C VAL A 168 2.45 -13.39 21.33
N ALA A 169 2.29 -14.69 21.17
CA ALA A 169 3.33 -15.68 21.47
C ALA A 169 4.56 -15.48 20.59
N LEU A 170 4.39 -15.29 19.27
CA LEU A 170 5.49 -14.95 18.37
C LEU A 170 6.18 -13.65 18.81
N TRP A 171 5.42 -12.57 18.99
CA TRP A 171 6.02 -11.26 19.24
C TRP A 171 6.78 -11.21 20.59
N ARG A 172 6.27 -11.89 21.63
CA ARG A 172 7.01 -12.07 22.89
C ARG A 172 8.33 -12.81 22.67
N LYS A 173 8.31 -13.90 21.91
CA LYS A 173 9.54 -14.65 21.59
C LYS A 173 10.53 -13.83 20.77
N VAL A 174 10.06 -13.00 19.84
CA VAL A 174 10.91 -12.06 19.10
C VAL A 174 11.60 -11.09 20.07
N MET A 175 10.87 -10.50 21.03
CA MET A 175 11.45 -9.59 22.03
C MET A 175 12.41 -10.28 23.01
N GLU A 176 12.16 -11.55 23.35
CA GLU A 176 12.99 -12.34 24.27
C GLU A 176 14.28 -12.87 23.62
N THR A 177 14.34 -12.96 22.28
CA THR A 177 15.45 -13.58 21.55
C THR A 177 16.56 -12.54 21.30
N PRO A 178 17.77 -12.68 21.89
CA PRO A 178 18.82 -11.66 21.77
C PRO A 178 19.24 -11.38 20.32
N ALA A 179 19.28 -12.41 19.46
CA ALA A 179 19.60 -12.28 18.04
C ALA A 179 18.55 -11.47 17.24
N LEU A 180 17.37 -11.22 17.80
CA LEU A 180 16.30 -10.45 17.17
C LEU A 180 16.08 -9.08 17.83
N ALA A 181 16.91 -8.70 18.80
CA ALA A 181 16.70 -7.47 19.57
C ALA A 181 16.68 -6.21 18.68
N GLN A 182 17.58 -6.13 17.69
CA GLN A 182 17.59 -5.03 16.73
C GLN A 182 16.31 -5.04 15.88
N LEU A 183 15.96 -6.18 15.30
CA LEU A 183 14.73 -6.33 14.53
C LEU A 183 13.49 -5.90 15.32
N ALA A 184 13.35 -6.36 16.57
CA ALA A 184 12.22 -6.02 17.44
C ALA A 184 12.08 -4.50 17.63
N ALA A 185 13.22 -3.79 17.76
CA ALA A 185 13.27 -2.33 17.86
C ALA A 185 13.00 -1.61 16.52
N ARG A 186 13.30 -2.24 15.38
CA ARG A 186 13.09 -1.69 14.03
C ARG A 186 11.71 -1.95 13.43
N VAL A 187 10.94 -2.90 13.96
CA VAL A 187 9.57 -3.17 13.51
C VAL A 187 8.64 -2.03 13.94
N ALA A 188 8.02 -1.36 12.98
CA ALA A 188 7.10 -0.24 13.20
C ALA A 188 5.70 -0.71 13.63
N PHE A 189 5.18 -1.74 12.97
CA PHE A 189 3.85 -2.30 13.24
C PHE A 189 3.74 -3.75 12.73
N ILE A 190 2.66 -4.42 13.13
CA ILE A 190 2.23 -5.74 12.66
C ILE A 190 0.96 -5.56 11.81
N GLU A 191 0.92 -6.17 10.63
CA GLU A 191 -0.17 -6.07 9.66
C GLU A 191 -0.99 -7.36 9.63
N GLN A 192 -2.32 -7.20 9.69
CA GLN A 192 -3.35 -8.21 9.47
C GLN A 192 -2.92 -9.65 9.83
N PRO A 193 -2.61 -9.94 11.10
CA PRO A 193 -2.03 -11.24 11.41
C PRO A 193 -3.05 -12.38 11.41
N VAL A 194 -4.32 -12.07 11.68
CA VAL A 194 -5.42 -13.04 11.75
C VAL A 194 -6.39 -12.90 10.58
N LYS A 195 -7.11 -13.97 10.27
CA LYS A 195 -8.16 -14.01 9.24
C LYS A 195 -9.18 -12.91 9.41
N ARG A 196 -9.66 -12.32 8.31
CA ARG A 196 -10.64 -11.21 8.30
C ARG A 196 -11.86 -11.42 9.19
N ALA A 197 -12.41 -12.65 9.21
CA ALA A 197 -13.57 -13.00 10.03
C ALA A 197 -13.29 -12.83 11.54
N ASN A 198 -12.05 -13.11 11.96
CA ASN A 198 -11.62 -13.02 13.36
C ASN A 198 -11.11 -11.62 13.69
N ALA A 199 -10.51 -10.92 12.72
CA ALA A 199 -9.91 -9.60 12.93
C ALA A 199 -10.89 -8.55 13.48
N LEU A 200 -12.17 -8.64 13.09
CA LEU A 200 -13.24 -7.75 13.57
C LEU A 200 -14.12 -8.40 14.66
N ALA A 201 -13.80 -9.61 15.09
CA ALA A 201 -14.52 -10.35 16.13
C ALA A 201 -13.73 -10.49 17.43
N ALA A 202 -12.40 -10.34 17.38
CA ALA A 202 -11.50 -10.47 18.52
C ALA A 202 -10.91 -9.13 18.97
N ASP A 203 -10.65 -9.01 20.27
CA ASP A 203 -9.94 -7.87 20.85
C ASP A 203 -8.43 -7.97 20.53
N CYS A 204 -7.88 -6.95 19.89
CA CYS A 204 -6.47 -6.86 19.50
C CYS A 204 -5.61 -6.15 20.56
N ARG A 205 -6.20 -5.58 21.62
CA ARG A 205 -5.49 -4.77 22.63
C ARG A 205 -4.28 -5.46 23.26
N ALA A 206 -4.37 -6.78 23.49
CA ALA A 206 -3.26 -7.54 24.06
C ALA A 206 -2.01 -7.51 23.17
N LEU A 207 -2.18 -7.60 21.85
CA LEU A 207 -1.10 -7.47 20.88
C LEU A 207 -0.71 -6.00 20.67
N ALA A 208 -1.70 -5.11 20.55
CA ALA A 208 -1.50 -3.69 20.34
C ALA A 208 -0.71 -3.01 21.48
N ALA A 209 -0.80 -3.55 22.70
CA ALA A 209 0.00 -3.11 23.84
C ALA A 209 1.50 -3.43 23.69
N LEU A 210 1.86 -4.42 22.85
CA LEU A 210 3.26 -4.79 22.59
C LEU A 210 3.80 -4.14 21.32
N LYS A 211 2.97 -4.01 20.29
CA LYS A 211 3.32 -3.37 19.02
C LYS A 211 2.06 -2.88 18.31
N PRO A 212 2.05 -1.69 17.65
CA PRO A 212 0.91 -1.24 16.88
C PRO A 212 0.49 -2.28 15.84
N VAL A 213 -0.82 -2.48 15.70
CA VAL A 213 -1.39 -3.44 14.73
C VAL A 213 -2.29 -2.69 13.76
N ILE A 214 -2.17 -3.02 12.47
CA ILE A 214 -3.01 -2.46 11.42
C ILE A 214 -3.85 -3.55 10.74
N ILE A 215 -4.99 -3.15 10.19
CA ILE A 215 -5.81 -3.99 9.32
C ILE A 215 -5.47 -3.78 7.84
N ASP A 216 -5.55 -4.84 7.05
CA ASP A 216 -5.43 -4.83 5.59
C ASP A 216 -6.62 -5.56 4.96
N GLU A 217 -6.60 -6.88 4.82
CA GLU A 217 -7.62 -7.68 4.12
C GLU A 217 -9.03 -7.49 4.69
N SER A 218 -9.15 -7.14 5.98
CA SER A 218 -10.43 -6.82 6.61
C SER A 218 -11.07 -5.51 6.13
N ASP A 219 -10.30 -4.58 5.57
CA ASP A 219 -10.73 -3.22 5.21
C ASP A 219 -11.62 -3.19 3.95
N GLY A 220 -12.79 -3.84 4.01
CA GLY A 220 -13.75 -3.93 2.92
C GLY A 220 -14.67 -2.71 2.79
N THR A 221 -15.15 -2.16 3.90
CA THR A 221 -16.19 -1.10 3.94
C THR A 221 -15.72 0.12 4.74
N LEU A 222 -16.36 1.27 4.51
CA LEU A 222 -16.01 2.55 5.16
C LEU A 222 -16.12 2.52 6.69
N ASP A 223 -16.91 1.63 7.29
CA ASP A 223 -17.06 1.49 8.74
C ASP A 223 -16.00 0.58 9.40
N VAL A 224 -15.20 -0.15 8.61
CA VAL A 224 -14.24 -1.13 9.15
C VAL A 224 -13.18 -0.46 10.02
N PHE A 225 -12.55 0.62 9.56
CA PHE A 225 -11.50 1.25 10.35
C PHE A 225 -12.01 1.82 11.70
N PRO A 226 -13.16 2.51 11.78
CA PRO A 226 -13.80 2.84 13.05
C PRO A 226 -14.04 1.63 13.98
N ARG A 227 -14.51 0.50 13.43
CA ARG A 227 -14.74 -0.73 14.20
C ARG A 227 -13.43 -1.36 14.68
N ALA A 228 -12.42 -1.43 13.82
CA ALA A 228 -11.09 -1.94 14.18
C ALA A 228 -10.45 -1.09 15.28
N ARG A 229 -10.58 0.24 15.22
CA ARG A 229 -10.14 1.12 16.30
C ARG A 229 -10.79 0.73 17.65
N ALA A 230 -12.08 0.41 17.67
CA ALA A 230 -12.77 -0.03 18.89
C ALA A 230 -12.26 -1.38 19.44
N LEU A 231 -11.52 -2.15 18.64
CA LEU A 231 -10.87 -3.42 19.02
C LEU A 231 -9.37 -3.25 19.32
N GLY A 232 -8.84 -2.02 19.33
CA GLY A 232 -7.44 -1.74 19.68
C GLY A 232 -6.47 -1.64 18.50
N TYR A 233 -6.94 -1.73 17.26
CA TYR A 233 -6.07 -1.50 16.09
C TYR A 233 -5.64 -0.03 15.99
N ALA A 234 -4.38 0.17 15.60
CA ALA A 234 -3.72 1.47 15.49
C ALA A 234 -3.63 1.99 14.05
N GLY A 235 -4.14 1.26 13.06
CA GLY A 235 -4.08 1.74 11.68
C GLY A 235 -4.77 0.85 10.67
N VAL A 236 -4.70 1.28 9.41
CA VAL A 236 -5.31 0.60 8.27
C VAL A 236 -4.44 0.77 7.01
N SER A 237 -4.43 -0.25 6.16
CA SER A 237 -3.82 -0.17 4.84
C SER A 237 -4.51 0.86 3.93
N SER A 238 -3.75 1.47 3.03
CA SER A 238 -4.22 2.31 1.93
C SER A 238 -3.73 1.69 0.63
N LYS A 239 -4.67 1.36 -0.26
CA LYS A 239 -4.39 0.86 -1.61
C LYS A 239 -5.31 1.56 -2.59
N THR A 240 -4.81 2.03 -3.72
CA THR A 240 -5.69 2.62 -4.75
C THR A 240 -6.76 1.66 -5.24
N CYS A 241 -6.47 0.36 -5.28
CA CYS A 241 -7.40 -0.70 -5.66
C CYS A 241 -8.57 -0.87 -4.65
N LYS A 242 -8.40 -0.42 -3.39
CA LYS A 242 -9.46 -0.38 -2.38
C LYS A 242 -10.33 0.89 -2.43
N GLY A 243 -9.98 1.84 -3.30
CA GLY A 243 -10.66 3.12 -3.47
C GLY A 243 -9.90 4.27 -2.80
N PHE A 244 -9.46 5.25 -3.60
CA PHE A 244 -8.66 6.36 -3.09
C PHE A 244 -9.47 7.34 -2.21
N TYR A 245 -10.78 7.48 -2.43
CA TYR A 245 -11.64 8.25 -1.52
C TYR A 245 -11.66 7.65 -0.11
N LYS A 246 -11.71 6.31 0.00
CA LYS A 246 -11.60 5.64 1.30
C LYS A 246 -10.27 5.95 1.98
N SER A 247 -9.16 5.98 1.23
CA SER A 247 -7.86 6.40 1.78
C SER A 247 -7.86 7.84 2.30
N ILE A 248 -8.46 8.79 1.57
CA ILE A 248 -8.61 10.19 2.02
C ILE A 248 -9.46 10.27 3.30
N LEU A 249 -10.56 9.51 3.36
CA LEU A 249 -11.43 9.45 4.54
C LEU A 249 -10.73 8.82 5.75
N ASN A 250 -9.96 7.74 5.54
CA ASN A 250 -9.15 7.13 6.60
C ASN A 250 -8.02 8.06 7.05
N ALA A 251 -7.45 8.89 6.17
CA ALA A 251 -6.48 9.92 6.56
C ALA A 251 -7.13 11.01 7.42
N ALA A 252 -8.36 11.43 7.09
CA ALA A 252 -9.14 12.36 7.90
C ALA A 252 -9.44 11.78 9.29
N ARG A 253 -9.78 10.48 9.38
CA ARG A 253 -9.94 9.76 10.65
C ARG A 253 -8.67 9.77 11.49
N CYS A 254 -7.54 9.40 10.90
CA CYS A 254 -6.24 9.49 11.58
C CYS A 254 -5.97 10.90 12.10
N ALA A 255 -6.18 11.94 11.27
CA ALA A 255 -5.98 13.33 11.67
C ALA A 255 -6.90 13.73 12.85
N LEU A 256 -8.19 13.35 12.81
CA LEU A 256 -9.14 13.61 13.88
C LEU A 256 -8.75 12.90 15.18
N TRP A 257 -8.50 11.60 15.13
CA TRP A 257 -8.22 10.79 16.30
C TRP A 257 -6.85 11.11 16.91
N ASN A 258 -5.86 11.48 16.10
CA ASN A 258 -4.54 11.87 16.59
C ASN A 258 -4.57 13.21 17.33
N ARG A 259 -5.46 14.14 16.98
CA ARG A 259 -5.68 15.37 17.78
C ARG A 259 -6.26 15.08 19.16
N GLN A 260 -6.96 13.96 19.30
CA GLN A 260 -7.65 13.54 20.53
C GLN A 260 -6.81 12.58 21.39
N THR A 261 -5.72 12.06 20.85
CA THR A 261 -4.93 10.98 21.46
C THR A 261 -3.61 11.52 21.99
N GLN A 262 -3.26 11.18 23.24
CA GLN A 262 -1.95 11.48 23.83
C GLN A 262 -0.94 10.33 23.67
N GLY A 263 -1.39 9.16 23.21
CA GLY A 263 -0.58 7.96 22.99
C GLY A 263 -0.02 7.85 21.56
N ALA A 264 0.28 6.62 21.15
CA ALA A 264 0.75 6.32 19.80
C ALA A 264 -0.25 6.79 18.73
N PRO A 265 0.22 7.33 17.60
CA PRO A 265 -0.66 7.84 16.57
C PRO A 265 -1.35 6.70 15.80
N TYR A 266 -2.56 6.97 15.33
CA TYR A 266 -3.20 6.20 14.29
C TYR A 266 -2.53 6.47 12.95
N VAL A 267 -2.24 5.40 12.20
CA VAL A 267 -1.47 5.48 10.96
C VAL A 267 -2.20 4.88 9.75
N LEU A 268 -1.86 5.39 8.57
CA LEU A 268 -2.10 4.71 7.31
C LEU A 268 -0.81 4.05 6.86
N SER A 269 -0.90 2.83 6.33
CA SER A 269 0.23 2.20 5.65
C SER A 269 -0.09 1.96 4.18
N ALA A 270 0.85 2.28 3.30
CA ALA A 270 0.68 2.09 1.86
C ALA A 270 1.08 0.66 1.48
N GLU A 271 0.11 -0.14 1.03
CA GLU A 271 0.29 -1.57 0.78
C GLU A 271 -0.07 -1.90 -0.67
N ASP A 272 0.90 -2.31 -1.49
CA ASP A 272 0.63 -2.99 -2.76
C ASP A 272 1.87 -3.73 -3.26
N LEU A 273 1.87 -5.05 -3.01
CA LEU A 273 2.97 -5.95 -3.34
C LEU A 273 3.28 -5.99 -4.85
N THR A 274 2.24 -6.12 -5.69
CA THR A 274 2.40 -6.59 -7.08
C THR A 274 2.24 -5.50 -8.13
N LEU A 275 2.02 -4.26 -7.70
CA LEU A 275 1.82 -3.14 -8.60
C LEU A 275 3.00 -2.95 -9.57
N GLN A 276 2.73 -3.14 -10.87
CA GLN A 276 3.72 -3.09 -11.94
C GLN A 276 3.92 -1.66 -12.48
N ALA A 277 5.01 -1.45 -13.22
CA ALA A 277 5.29 -0.17 -13.87
C ALA A 277 4.14 0.28 -14.79
N GLY A 278 3.80 1.57 -14.76
CA GLY A 278 2.75 2.17 -15.58
C GLY A 278 1.74 2.99 -14.77
N LEU A 279 0.57 3.19 -15.37
CA LEU A 279 -0.48 4.10 -14.87
C LEU A 279 -0.90 3.81 -13.43
N ALA A 280 -1.17 2.54 -13.10
CA ALA A 280 -1.62 2.18 -11.76
C ALA A 280 -0.58 2.56 -10.69
N LEU A 281 0.72 2.45 -11.00
CA LEU A 281 1.81 2.72 -10.07
C LEU A 281 1.93 4.22 -9.80
N GLN A 282 1.80 5.03 -10.84
CA GLN A 282 1.83 6.49 -10.73
C GLN A 282 0.66 6.99 -9.88
N GLN A 283 -0.56 6.50 -10.14
CA GLN A 283 -1.76 6.85 -9.38
C GLN A 283 -1.62 6.45 -7.91
N ASP A 284 -1.09 5.26 -7.63
CA ASP A 284 -0.86 4.80 -6.25
C ASP A 284 0.19 5.63 -5.54
N LEU A 285 1.33 5.89 -6.19
CA LEU A 285 2.40 6.74 -5.64
C LEU A 285 1.92 8.18 -5.39
N ALA A 286 1.12 8.74 -6.29
CA ALA A 286 0.50 10.05 -6.12
C ALA A 286 -0.43 10.06 -4.89
N LEU A 287 -1.31 9.06 -4.75
CA LEU A 287 -2.17 8.98 -3.57
C LEU A 287 -1.36 8.91 -2.28
N VAL A 288 -0.43 7.97 -2.17
CA VAL A 288 0.25 7.69 -0.89
C VAL A 288 1.19 8.83 -0.48
N THR A 289 1.85 9.49 -1.45
CA THR A 289 2.69 10.65 -1.16
C THR A 289 1.86 11.84 -0.72
N LEU A 290 0.72 12.09 -1.36
CA LEU A 290 -0.23 13.15 -0.98
C LEU A 290 -0.74 12.96 0.46
N LEU A 291 -1.05 11.71 0.84
CA LEU A 291 -1.48 11.37 2.19
C LEU A 291 -0.33 11.40 3.23
N GLY A 292 0.88 11.79 2.82
CA GLY A 292 2.03 11.96 3.69
C GLY A 292 2.68 10.65 4.15
N ILE A 293 2.31 9.51 3.56
CA ILE A 293 2.88 8.20 3.89
C ILE A 293 4.34 8.15 3.41
N LYS A 294 5.26 7.70 4.27
CA LYS A 294 6.71 7.83 4.06
C LYS A 294 7.38 6.64 3.40
N HIS A 295 6.72 5.49 3.41
CA HIS A 295 7.16 4.26 2.76
C HIS A 295 5.98 3.52 2.15
N VAL A 296 6.22 2.74 1.12
CA VAL A 296 5.18 1.97 0.43
C VAL A 296 5.68 0.60 0.05
N GLU A 297 4.88 -0.44 0.30
CA GLU A 297 5.18 -1.80 -0.16
C GLU A 297 5.32 -1.83 -1.69
N ARG A 298 6.43 -2.41 -2.19
CA ARG A 298 6.73 -2.51 -3.62
C ARG A 298 7.60 -3.72 -3.94
N ASN A 299 7.03 -4.70 -4.64
CA ASN A 299 7.77 -5.83 -5.22
C ASN A 299 7.45 -6.09 -6.70
N GLY A 300 6.48 -5.39 -7.32
CA GLY A 300 6.14 -5.62 -8.73
C GLY A 300 7.35 -5.52 -9.69
N HIS A 301 8.31 -4.65 -9.39
CA HIS A 301 9.56 -4.50 -10.14
C HIS A 301 10.54 -5.69 -10.01
N HIS A 302 10.38 -6.50 -8.96
CA HIS A 302 11.17 -7.70 -8.70
C HIS A 302 10.54 -8.93 -9.39
N TYR A 303 9.22 -9.01 -9.48
CA TYR A 303 8.53 -10.13 -10.15
C TYR A 303 8.33 -9.96 -11.66
N VAL A 304 8.39 -8.73 -12.16
CA VAL A 304 8.14 -8.42 -13.58
C VAL A 304 9.25 -7.51 -14.12
N ASN A 305 9.74 -7.81 -15.33
CA ASN A 305 10.75 -7.00 -16.02
C ASN A 305 10.16 -5.68 -16.57
N GLY A 306 9.73 -4.81 -15.66
CA GLY A 306 9.19 -3.49 -16.01
C GLY A 306 8.04 -3.57 -17.01
N MET A 307 8.17 -2.79 -18.08
CA MET A 307 7.23 -2.68 -19.18
C MET A 307 7.59 -3.57 -20.38
N ALA A 308 8.38 -4.63 -20.20
CA ALA A 308 8.86 -5.47 -21.31
C ALA A 308 7.74 -6.06 -22.19
N ALA A 309 6.54 -6.27 -21.62
CA ALA A 309 5.38 -6.76 -22.35
C ALA A 309 4.61 -5.68 -23.14
N LEU A 310 4.97 -4.40 -22.99
CA LEU A 310 4.29 -3.27 -23.62
C LEU A 310 5.00 -2.84 -24.91
N PRO A 311 4.27 -2.26 -25.89
CA PRO A 311 4.87 -1.73 -27.11
C PRO A 311 5.99 -0.72 -26.83
N GLN A 312 7.03 -0.69 -27.67
CA GLN A 312 8.18 0.19 -27.45
C GLN A 312 7.79 1.67 -27.35
N GLY A 313 6.83 2.11 -28.17
CA GLY A 313 6.34 3.49 -28.13
C GLY A 313 5.66 3.85 -26.80
N GLU A 314 4.93 2.91 -26.20
CA GLU A 314 4.31 3.10 -24.88
C GLU A 314 5.39 3.20 -23.79
N GLN A 315 6.39 2.31 -23.82
CA GLN A 315 7.53 2.37 -22.90
C GLN A 315 8.25 3.72 -22.99
N ASP A 316 8.53 4.20 -24.20
CA ASP A 316 9.21 5.46 -24.45
C ASP A 316 8.40 6.66 -23.96
N ALA A 317 7.08 6.63 -24.17
CA ALA A 317 6.16 7.66 -23.71
C ALA A 317 6.14 7.76 -22.17
N PHE A 318 6.05 6.63 -21.47
CA PHE A 318 6.09 6.61 -20.01
C PHE A 318 7.43 7.08 -19.44
N LEU A 319 8.55 6.65 -20.05
CA LEU A 319 9.88 7.12 -19.63
C LEU A 319 10.06 8.62 -19.85
N ALA A 320 9.66 9.13 -21.02
CA ALA A 320 9.72 10.56 -21.31
C ALA A 320 8.81 11.38 -20.40
N ALA A 321 7.65 10.84 -20.07
CA ALA A 321 6.73 11.45 -19.12
C ALA A 321 7.34 11.49 -17.71
N HIS A 322 7.92 10.40 -17.20
CA HIS A 322 8.38 10.29 -15.82
C HIS A 322 9.86 9.86 -15.72
N PRO A 323 10.81 10.71 -16.14
CA PRO A 323 12.23 10.34 -16.27
C PRO A 323 12.94 10.18 -14.92
N ASP A 324 12.36 10.67 -13.83
CA ASP A 324 12.86 10.48 -12.47
C ASP A 324 12.41 9.14 -11.86
N LEU A 325 11.19 8.70 -12.19
CA LEU A 325 10.55 7.48 -11.70
C LEU A 325 10.93 6.23 -12.50
N TYR A 326 11.20 6.38 -13.80
CA TYR A 326 11.54 5.27 -14.68
C TYR A 326 12.96 5.35 -15.23
N GLU A 327 13.50 4.19 -15.60
CA GLU A 327 14.76 4.07 -16.32
C GLU A 327 14.70 2.93 -17.34
N ARG A 328 15.62 2.94 -18.31
CA ARG A 328 15.82 1.81 -19.23
C ARG A 328 16.92 0.92 -18.71
N ARG A 329 16.59 -0.34 -18.43
CA ARG A 329 17.54 -1.36 -17.98
C ARG A 329 17.02 -2.73 -18.38
N HIS A 330 17.92 -3.68 -18.69
CA HIS A 330 17.55 -5.06 -19.05
C HIS A 330 16.52 -5.15 -20.19
N GLY A 331 16.70 -4.29 -21.21
CA GLY A 331 15.88 -4.29 -22.42
C GLY A 331 14.50 -3.65 -22.28
N ALA A 332 14.11 -3.14 -21.12
CA ALA A 332 12.78 -2.54 -20.90
C ALA A 332 12.84 -1.24 -20.08
N VAL A 333 11.77 -0.45 -20.17
CA VAL A 333 11.50 0.65 -19.24
C VAL A 333 10.95 0.09 -17.94
N ARG A 334 11.47 0.54 -16.80
CA ARG A 334 11.09 0.02 -15.48
C ARG A 334 11.22 1.06 -14.38
N VAL A 335 10.63 0.76 -13.22
CA VAL A 335 10.73 1.62 -12.04
C VAL A 335 12.18 1.70 -11.58
N ALA A 336 12.67 2.92 -11.38
CA ALA A 336 14.00 3.20 -10.85
C ALA A 336 13.95 3.35 -9.33
N ILE A 337 14.63 2.46 -8.62
CA ILE A 337 14.82 2.55 -7.16
C ILE A 337 16.28 2.86 -6.89
N ARG A 338 16.54 3.99 -6.22
CA ARG A 338 17.88 4.46 -5.88
C ARG A 338 17.94 4.73 -4.38
N ASP A 339 18.93 4.15 -3.71
CA ASP A 339 19.07 4.23 -2.24
C ASP A 339 17.77 3.86 -1.49
N GLY A 340 17.03 2.89 -2.02
CA GLY A 340 15.78 2.41 -1.45
C GLY A 340 14.60 3.37 -1.63
N ARG A 341 14.70 4.36 -2.53
CA ARG A 341 13.70 5.41 -2.73
C ARG A 341 13.26 5.52 -4.18
N LEU A 342 12.02 5.98 -4.35
CA LEU A 342 11.41 6.37 -5.61
C LEU A 342 11.38 7.90 -5.69
N ALA A 343 11.79 8.46 -6.82
CA ALA A 343 11.63 9.88 -7.12
C ALA A 343 10.27 10.12 -7.78
N LEU A 344 9.54 11.13 -7.30
CA LEU A 344 8.13 11.39 -7.62
C LEU A 344 7.89 12.83 -8.12
N GLY A 345 8.95 13.58 -8.42
CA GLY A 345 8.85 14.98 -8.82
C GLY A 345 8.08 15.14 -10.14
N SER A 346 8.14 14.14 -11.02
CA SER A 346 7.36 14.16 -12.27
C SER A 346 5.86 13.90 -12.08
N LEU A 347 5.38 13.46 -10.91
CA LEU A 347 3.95 13.10 -10.73
C LEU A 347 3.03 14.33 -10.67
N GLU A 348 3.57 15.51 -10.38
CA GLU A 348 2.81 16.76 -10.35
C GLU A 348 2.56 17.29 -11.77
N ARG A 349 1.54 16.74 -12.43
CA ARG A 349 1.12 17.11 -13.78
C ARG A 349 -0.39 17.00 -13.95
N PRO A 350 -0.99 17.62 -14.98
CA PRO A 350 -2.42 17.49 -15.25
C PRO A 350 -2.88 16.03 -15.30
N GLY A 351 -4.02 15.74 -14.67
CA GLY A 351 -4.54 14.38 -14.52
C GLY A 351 -4.15 13.72 -13.20
N PHE A 352 -4.44 12.43 -13.09
CA PHE A 352 -4.08 11.59 -11.94
C PHE A 352 -2.72 10.93 -12.16
N ALA A 353 -1.68 11.78 -12.27
CA ALA A 353 -0.29 11.40 -12.42
C ALA A 353 0.05 10.58 -13.69
N THR A 354 -0.87 10.51 -14.65
CA THR A 354 -0.83 9.63 -15.83
C THR A 354 0.31 9.93 -16.80
N GLY A 355 0.47 11.20 -17.22
CA GLY A 355 1.61 11.70 -18.01
C GLY A 355 1.86 11.12 -19.41
N ALA A 356 1.41 9.90 -19.68
CA ALA A 356 1.39 9.16 -20.92
C ALA A 356 0.18 8.21 -20.87
N GLU A 357 -0.33 7.83 -22.04
CA GLU A 357 -1.45 6.89 -22.14
C GLU A 357 -0.95 5.51 -22.55
N PRO A 358 -1.64 4.43 -22.15
CA PRO A 358 -1.46 3.13 -22.78
C PRO A 358 -1.70 3.19 -24.28
N ASP A 359 -1.04 2.32 -25.04
CA ASP A 359 -1.37 2.13 -26.44
C ASP A 359 -2.68 1.35 -26.56
N TRP A 360 -3.78 2.08 -26.74
CA TRP A 360 -5.13 1.53 -26.88
C TRP A 360 -5.25 0.47 -27.99
N SER A 361 -4.42 0.53 -29.04
CA SER A 361 -4.43 -0.43 -30.13
C SER A 361 -3.86 -1.80 -29.72
N SER A 362 -3.06 -1.83 -28.66
CA SER A 362 -2.49 -3.06 -28.08
C SER A 362 -3.37 -3.70 -27.00
N MET A 363 -4.43 -3.01 -26.55
CA MET A 363 -5.29 -3.48 -25.48
C MET A 363 -6.34 -4.48 -25.98
N GLN A 364 -6.66 -5.47 -25.14
CA GLN A 364 -7.75 -6.40 -25.40
C GLN A 364 -9.05 -5.88 -24.77
N PRO A 365 -10.18 -5.90 -25.49
CA PRO A 365 -11.47 -5.62 -24.89
C PRO A 365 -11.73 -6.56 -23.71
N LEU A 366 -12.20 -6.02 -22.59
CA LEU A 366 -12.71 -6.86 -21.51
C LEU A 366 -13.90 -7.66 -22.06
N PRO A 367 -13.90 -9.01 -21.93
CA PRO A 367 -15.04 -9.81 -22.36
C PRO A 367 -16.29 -9.32 -21.64
N ALA A 368 -17.38 -9.17 -22.39
CA ALA A 368 -18.65 -8.75 -21.82
C ALA A 368 -19.05 -9.71 -20.70
N VAL A 369 -19.08 -9.23 -19.46
CA VAL A 369 -19.65 -9.99 -18.35
C VAL A 369 -21.16 -9.91 -18.54
N ALA A 370 -21.81 -11.05 -18.81
CA ALA A 370 -23.27 -11.11 -18.84
C ALA A 370 -23.78 -10.53 -17.52
N PRO A 371 -24.78 -9.62 -17.52
CA PRO A 371 -25.33 -9.08 -16.29
C PRO A 371 -25.86 -10.26 -15.48
N GLN A 372 -25.13 -10.66 -14.44
CA GLN A 372 -25.65 -11.57 -13.44
C GLN A 372 -26.82 -10.83 -12.82
N GLY A 373 -28.03 -11.35 -13.05
CA GLY A 373 -29.28 -10.74 -12.62
C GLY A 373 -29.15 -10.23 -11.20
N VAL A 374 -29.65 -9.02 -10.97
CA VAL A 374 -29.82 -8.46 -9.63
C VAL A 374 -30.51 -9.54 -8.79
N LEU A 375 -29.78 -10.19 -7.88
CA LEU A 375 -30.39 -11.02 -6.85
C LEU A 375 -31.14 -10.05 -5.94
N VAL A 376 -32.40 -9.84 -6.29
CA VAL A 376 -33.40 -9.27 -5.41
C VAL A 376 -33.66 -10.32 -4.33
N THR A 377 -33.13 -10.09 -3.14
CA THR A 377 -33.66 -10.67 -1.90
C THR A 377 -33.62 -9.60 -0.82
#